data_AF-A0A2I0JLE1-F1
#
_entry.id   AF-A0A2I0JLE1-F1
#
_cell.length_a   1.000
_cell.length_b   1.000
_cell.length_c   1.000
_cell.angle_alpha   90.00
_cell.angle_beta   90.00
_cell.angle_gamma   90.00
#
_symmetry.space_group_name_H-M   'P 1'
#
loop_
_entity.id
_entity.type
_entity.pdbx_description
1 polymer ?
#
loop_
_entity_poly.entity_id
_entity_poly.type
_entity_poly.pdbx_seq_one_letter_code
_entity_poly.pdbx_strand_id
1 'polypeptide(L)'
;MYFDGAVNSTGSGIGAVLISLDGRHYPVATKVDFPCTNNVAEYEACILGLQAAIDFKVKELEVFGDSMLTIFQTLGQWKTKDAKLVPYHEYLEELAENFEKISFTYTLRIKNQFADALATFASMVSIMKENLIEPLEIEIAKGPAHCDAIEAIDEQPWYEDIKHFLQTGQYPTFANRRNKKTLQRLATHYFLSGE
;
A
#
# COMPACT_ATOMS: atom_id res chain seq x y z
N MET A 1 -2.69 12.93 0.85
CA MET A 1 -2.86 12.31 -0.47
C MET A 1 -1.57 12.36 -1.23
N TYR A 2 -1.21 11.27 -1.90
CA TYR A 2 -0.13 11.21 -2.88
C TYR A 2 -0.74 10.88 -4.24
N PHE A 3 -0.22 11.44 -5.33
CA PHE A 3 -0.66 11.13 -6.69
C PHE A 3 0.53 11.01 -7.64
N ASP A 4 0.38 10.22 -8.70
CA ASP A 4 1.35 10.14 -9.79
C ASP A 4 0.70 9.66 -11.10
N GLY A 5 1.28 10.08 -12.23
CA GLY A 5 0.88 9.69 -13.58
C GLY A 5 1.97 8.91 -14.30
N ALA A 6 1.62 7.79 -14.93
CA ALA A 6 2.54 6.98 -15.71
C ALA A 6 2.11 6.89 -17.18
N VAL A 7 3.06 7.14 -18.08
CA VAL A 7 2.90 6.91 -19.52
C VAL A 7 4.09 6.10 -20.01
N ASN A 8 3.82 4.97 -20.67
CA ASN A 8 4.83 4.10 -21.26
C ASN A 8 4.33 3.52 -22.58
N SER A 9 5.12 2.63 -23.20
CA SER A 9 4.78 1.99 -24.47
C SER A 9 3.54 1.10 -24.43
N THR A 10 3.15 0.62 -23.24
CA THR A 10 2.00 -0.27 -23.04
C THR A 10 0.70 0.51 -22.86
N GLY A 11 0.80 1.73 -22.33
CA GLY A 11 -0.33 2.63 -22.18
C GLY A 11 -0.09 3.69 -21.12
N SER A 12 -1.19 4.24 -20.64
CA SER A 12 -1.19 5.29 -19.62
C SER A 12 -2.02 4.85 -18.41
N GLY A 13 -1.58 5.25 -17.23
CA GLY A 13 -2.22 4.94 -15.98
C GLY A 13 -2.00 6.05 -14.98
N ILE A 14 -2.96 6.20 -14.07
CA ILE A 14 -2.92 7.21 -13.02
C ILE A 14 -3.18 6.54 -11.68
N GLY A 15 -2.53 7.05 -10.64
CA GLY A 15 -2.60 6.49 -9.30
C GLY A 15 -2.65 7.57 -8.24
N ALA A 16 -3.43 7.34 -7.19
CA ALA A 16 -3.45 8.16 -6.00
C ALA A 16 -3.59 7.27 -4.75
N VAL A 17 -3.08 7.75 -3.61
CA VAL A 17 -3.31 7.12 -2.31
C VAL A 17 -3.72 8.17 -1.29
N LEU A 18 -4.89 7.96 -0.70
CA LEU A 18 -5.35 8.71 0.46
C LEU A 18 -4.86 8.00 1.72
N ILE A 19 -4.33 8.78 2.66
CA ILE A 19 -3.81 8.28 3.93
C ILE A 19 -4.59 8.98 5.02
N SER A 20 -5.33 8.22 5.83
CA SER A 20 -6.03 8.77 6.98
C SER A 20 -5.07 9.04 8.14
N LEU A 21 -5.52 9.82 9.13
CA LEU A 21 -4.71 10.16 10.31
C LEU A 21 -4.36 8.93 11.18
N ASP A 22 -5.16 7.86 11.12
CA ASP A 22 -4.87 6.57 11.76
C ASP A 22 -3.98 5.65 10.91
N GLY A 23 -3.46 6.14 9.78
CA GLY A 23 -2.48 5.45 8.95
C GLY A 23 -3.07 4.44 7.96
N ARG A 24 -4.39 4.43 7.73
CA ARG A 24 -4.98 3.55 6.70
C ARG A 24 -4.75 4.15 5.32
N HIS A 25 -4.36 3.28 4.39
CA HIS A 25 -4.15 3.64 2.99
C HIS A 25 -5.36 3.25 2.15
N TYR A 26 -5.84 4.18 1.34
CA TYR A 26 -6.91 3.96 0.37
C TYR A 26 -6.34 4.22 -1.03
N PRO A 27 -5.77 3.18 -1.68
CA PRO A 27 -5.22 3.29 -3.01
C PRO A 27 -6.34 3.38 -4.05
N VAL A 28 -6.15 4.25 -5.04
CA VAL A 28 -7.03 4.41 -6.19
C VAL A 28 -6.16 4.42 -7.44
N ALA A 29 -6.53 3.67 -8.46
CA ALA A 29 -5.79 3.60 -9.71
C ALA A 29 -6.75 3.49 -10.89
N THR A 30 -6.40 4.08 -12.03
CA THR A 30 -7.23 4.06 -13.23
C THR A 30 -6.37 3.93 -14.48
N LYS A 31 -6.74 3.01 -15.36
CA LYS A 31 -6.16 2.92 -16.70
C LYS A 31 -6.72 4.04 -17.56
N VAL A 32 -5.83 4.79 -18.20
CA VAL A 32 -6.21 5.86 -19.12
C VAL A 32 -6.26 5.30 -20.54
N ASP A 33 -7.45 5.37 -21.15
CA ASP A 33 -7.74 4.82 -22.49
C ASP A 33 -7.85 5.90 -23.57
N PHE A 34 -7.07 6.97 -23.43
CA PHE A 34 -6.94 8.04 -24.41
C PHE A 34 -5.48 8.50 -24.53
N PRO A 35 -5.09 9.19 -25.62
CA PRO A 35 -3.74 9.70 -25.79
C PRO A 35 -3.37 10.66 -24.65
N CYS A 36 -2.39 10.26 -23.84
CA CYS A 36 -2.01 10.99 -22.64
C CYS A 36 -0.51 11.29 -22.65
N THR A 37 -0.12 12.53 -22.35
CA THR A 37 1.28 12.91 -22.11
C THR A 37 1.58 12.80 -20.62
N ASN A 38 2.85 12.81 -20.22
CA ASN A 38 3.21 12.78 -18.79
C ASN A 38 2.50 13.90 -18.01
N ASN A 39 2.55 15.14 -18.48
CA ASN A 39 1.89 16.25 -17.79
C ASN A 39 0.38 16.08 -17.68
N VAL A 40 -0.28 15.51 -18.70
CA VAL A 40 -1.72 15.22 -18.64
C VAL A 40 -1.99 14.12 -17.61
N ALA A 41 -1.18 13.05 -17.59
CA ALA A 41 -1.33 11.96 -16.63
C ALA A 41 -1.19 12.45 -15.18
N GLU A 42 -0.28 13.39 -14.93
CA GLU A 42 -0.07 14.00 -13.61
C GLU A 42 -1.29 14.81 -13.16
N TYR A 43 -1.90 15.59 -14.07
CA TYR A 43 -3.13 16.32 -13.79
C TYR A 43 -4.30 15.36 -13.53
N GLU A 44 -4.48 14.36 -14.40
CA GLU A 44 -5.51 13.33 -14.27
C GLU A 44 -5.37 12.58 -12.94
N ALA A 45 -4.16 12.22 -12.53
CA ALA A 45 -3.90 11.56 -11.25
C ALA A 45 -4.24 12.43 -10.04
N CYS A 46 -3.87 13.72 -10.08
CA CYS A 46 -4.22 14.66 -9.02
C CYS A 46 -5.75 14.81 -8.90
N ILE A 47 -6.43 15.00 -10.03
CA ILE A 47 -7.89 15.14 -10.12
C ILE A 47 -8.60 13.89 -9.61
N LEU A 48 -8.17 12.70 -10.03
CA LEU A 48 -8.71 11.42 -9.55
C LEU A 48 -8.62 11.33 -8.02
N GLY A 49 -7.46 11.70 -7.46
CA GLY A 49 -7.27 11.71 -6.01
C GLY A 49 -8.18 12.71 -5.29
N LEU A 50 -8.35 13.91 -5.83
CA LEU A 50 -9.25 14.94 -5.27
C LEU A 50 -10.71 14.47 -5.31
N GLN A 51 -11.17 13.90 -6.42
CA GLN A 51 -12.51 13.32 -6.55
C GLN A 51 -12.73 12.22 -5.51
N ALA A 52 -11.78 11.29 -5.36
CA ALA A 52 -11.86 10.25 -4.34
C ALA A 52 -11.94 10.86 -2.92
N ALA A 53 -11.15 11.89 -2.61
CA ALA A 53 -11.19 12.57 -1.32
C ALA A 53 -12.55 13.24 -1.05
N ILE A 54 -13.16 13.85 -2.08
CA ILE A 54 -14.51 14.43 -2.01
C ILE A 54 -15.55 13.34 -1.76
N ASP A 55 -15.46 12.19 -2.44
CA ASP A 55 -16.36 11.05 -2.23
C ASP A 55 -16.23 10.49 -0.80
N PHE A 56 -15.02 10.49 -0.24
CA PHE A 56 -14.77 10.18 1.16
C PHE A 56 -15.19 11.29 2.14
N LYS A 57 -15.73 12.41 1.64
CA LYS A 57 -16.19 13.57 2.42
C LYS A 57 -15.08 14.19 3.28
N VAL A 58 -13.84 14.12 2.81
CA VAL A 58 -12.68 14.72 3.47
C VAL A 58 -12.83 16.24 3.50
N LYS A 59 -12.58 16.86 4.66
CA LYS A 59 -12.65 18.32 4.85
C LYS A 59 -11.31 19.01 4.77
N GLU A 60 -10.26 18.36 5.27
CA GLU A 60 -8.89 18.86 5.27
C GLU A 60 -7.98 17.88 4.52
N LEU A 61 -7.21 18.39 3.54
CA LEU A 61 -6.39 17.56 2.67
C LEU A 61 -5.00 18.15 2.44
N GLU A 62 -3.96 17.34 2.66
CA GLU A 62 -2.60 17.64 2.20
C GLU A 62 -2.31 16.82 0.94
N VAL A 63 -1.95 17.51 -0.15
CA VAL A 63 -1.66 16.91 -1.45
C VAL A 63 -0.16 16.93 -1.71
N PHE A 64 0.40 15.77 -2.00
CA PHE A 64 1.80 15.57 -2.34
C PHE A 64 1.93 15.00 -3.74
N GLY A 65 2.85 15.55 -4.54
CA GLY A 65 3.18 15.05 -5.87
C GLY A 65 4.62 15.43 -6.24
N ASP A 66 5.24 14.66 -7.13
CA ASP A 66 6.60 14.88 -7.63
C ASP A 66 6.63 15.58 -9.00
N SER A 67 5.48 15.84 -9.60
CA SER A 67 5.36 16.80 -10.72
C SER A 67 5.49 18.24 -10.22
N MET A 68 6.68 18.82 -10.38
CA MET A 68 6.92 20.24 -10.12
C MET A 68 5.94 21.13 -10.89
N LEU A 69 5.64 20.79 -12.15
CA LEU A 69 4.74 21.58 -12.99
C LEU A 69 3.34 21.64 -12.38
N THR A 70 2.76 20.49 -12.08
CA THR A 70 1.40 20.40 -11.52
C THR A 70 1.34 21.14 -10.18
N ILE A 71 2.29 20.87 -9.27
CA ILE A 71 2.33 21.48 -7.93
C ILE A 71 2.50 23.01 -8.01
N PHE A 72 3.45 23.52 -8.81
CA PHE A 72 3.69 24.97 -8.86
C PHE A 72 2.61 25.73 -9.62
N GLN A 73 1.91 25.09 -10.56
CA GLN A 73 0.72 25.67 -11.18
C GLN A 73 -0.44 25.74 -10.20
N THR A 74 -0.72 24.68 -9.44
CA THR A 74 -1.76 24.70 -8.40
C THR A 74 -1.48 25.69 -7.27
N LEU A 75 -0.21 25.97 -6.99
CA LEU A 75 0.18 27.02 -6.03
C LEU A 75 0.08 28.45 -6.60
N GLY A 76 -0.34 28.61 -7.87
CA GLY A 76 -0.40 29.89 -8.57
C GLY A 76 0.97 30.53 -8.85
N GLN A 77 2.06 29.82 -8.56
CA GLN A 77 3.42 30.32 -8.75
C GLN A 77 3.81 30.28 -10.23
N TRP A 78 3.35 29.27 -10.95
CA TRP A 78 3.56 29.11 -12.38
C TRP A 78 2.22 29.22 -13.11
N LYS A 79 2.21 29.82 -14.31
CA LYS A 79 1.03 29.87 -15.18
C LYS A 79 1.23 28.98 -16.39
N THR A 80 0.27 28.11 -16.69
CA THR A 80 0.26 27.39 -17.96
C THR A 80 -0.25 28.28 -19.09
N LYS A 81 0.43 28.23 -20.24
CA LYS A 81 -0.05 28.79 -21.51
C LYS A 81 -0.46 27.70 -22.49
N ASP A 82 -0.31 26.44 -22.10
CA ASP A 82 -0.71 25.31 -22.92
C ASP A 82 -2.24 25.20 -22.88
N ALA A 83 -2.88 25.48 -24.01
CA ALA A 83 -4.33 25.40 -24.16
C ALA A 83 -4.91 24.02 -23.80
N LYS A 84 -4.10 22.95 -23.83
CA LYS A 84 -4.52 21.61 -23.40
C LYS A 84 -4.53 21.45 -21.88
N LEU A 85 -3.66 22.16 -21.16
CA LEU A 85 -3.54 22.04 -19.70
C LEU A 85 -4.37 23.07 -18.93
N VAL A 86 -4.76 24.19 -19.57
CA VAL A 86 -5.64 25.19 -18.96
C VAL A 86 -6.93 24.55 -18.40
N PRO A 87 -7.68 23.72 -19.14
CA PRO A 87 -8.92 23.12 -18.61
C PRO A 87 -8.69 22.21 -17.41
N TYR A 88 -7.56 21.48 -17.40
CA TYR A 88 -7.19 20.62 -16.26
C TYR A 88 -6.91 21.43 -15.01
N HIS A 89 -6.18 22.54 -15.16
CA HIS A 89 -5.86 23.41 -14.05
C HIS A 89 -7.10 24.09 -13.47
N GLU A 90 -7.99 24.62 -14.33
CA GLU A 90 -9.26 25.24 -13.91
C GLU A 90 -10.15 24.23 -13.16
N TYR A 91 -10.27 23.00 -13.68
CA TYR A 91 -11.08 21.98 -13.02
C TYR A 91 -10.47 21.51 -11.68
N LEU A 92 -9.14 21.42 -11.59
CA LEU A 92 -8.47 21.12 -10.33
C LEU A 92 -8.74 22.21 -9.28
N GLU A 93 -8.68 23.49 -9.67
CA GLU A 93 -9.02 24.61 -8.78
C GLU A 93 -10.47 24.51 -8.29
N GLU A 94 -11.44 24.22 -9.17
CA GLU A 94 -12.85 23.99 -8.80
C GLU A 94 -12.99 22.85 -7.77
N LEU A 95 -12.29 21.73 -7.98
CA LEU A 95 -12.30 20.63 -7.02
C LEU A 95 -11.70 21.04 -5.67
N ALA A 96 -10.63 21.85 -5.67
CA ALA A 96 -9.97 22.32 -4.46
C ALA A 96 -10.89 23.19 -3.58
N GLU A 97 -11.87 23.90 -4.16
CA GLU A 97 -12.87 24.69 -3.43
C GLU A 97 -13.80 23.85 -2.54
N ASN A 98 -13.87 22.53 -2.75
CA ASN A 98 -14.71 21.63 -1.96
C ASN A 98 -14.12 21.32 -0.56
N PHE A 99 -12.87 21.70 -0.31
CA PHE A 99 -12.17 21.44 0.96
C PHE A 99 -12.17 22.69 1.84
N GLU A 100 -12.39 22.51 3.14
CA GLU A 100 -12.26 23.59 4.13
C GLU A 100 -10.81 24.05 4.24
N LYS A 101 -9.87 23.11 4.06
CA LYS A 101 -8.44 23.38 4.01
C LYS A 101 -7.76 22.40 3.06
N ILE A 102 -7.01 22.94 2.11
CA ILE A 102 -6.18 22.14 1.20
C ILE A 102 -4.80 22.76 1.05
N SER A 103 -3.76 21.92 0.97
CA SER A 103 -2.39 22.35 0.69
C SER A 103 -1.75 21.46 -0.37
N PHE A 104 -0.85 22.03 -1.16
CA PHE A 104 -0.10 21.31 -2.20
C PHE A 104 1.39 21.41 -1.90
N THR A 105 2.07 20.28 -1.88
CA THR A 105 3.49 20.19 -1.53
C THR A 105 4.23 19.31 -2.53
N TYR A 106 5.34 19.85 -3.05
CA TYR A 106 6.26 19.05 -3.86
C TYR A 106 6.96 18.02 -2.99
N THR A 107 7.02 16.77 -3.45
CA THR A 107 7.77 15.70 -2.81
C THR A 107 8.76 15.06 -3.80
N LEU A 108 9.80 14.43 -3.28
CA LEU A 108 10.73 13.67 -4.12
C LEU A 108 10.07 12.34 -4.53
N ARG A 109 10.31 11.89 -5.76
CA ARG A 109 9.78 10.60 -6.29
C ARG A 109 10.04 9.39 -5.38
N ILE A 110 11.19 9.34 -4.71
CA ILE A 110 11.53 8.28 -3.73
C ILE A 110 10.52 8.20 -2.56
N LYS A 111 9.83 9.31 -2.27
CA LYS A 111 8.77 9.39 -1.24
C LYS A 111 7.36 9.25 -1.83
N ASN A 112 7.23 9.18 -3.16
CA ASN A 112 5.95 9.04 -3.89
C ASN A 112 5.77 7.63 -4.48
N GLN A 113 6.61 6.66 -4.07
CA GLN A 113 6.70 5.33 -4.68
C GLN A 113 5.37 4.56 -4.73
N PHE A 114 4.47 4.77 -3.76
CA PHE A 114 3.21 4.05 -3.76
C PHE A 114 2.27 4.55 -4.87
N ALA A 115 2.12 5.86 -5.04
CA ALA A 115 1.33 6.42 -6.14
C ALA A 115 1.94 6.08 -7.51
N ASP A 116 3.28 6.15 -7.62
CA ASP A 116 4.05 5.77 -8.81
C ASP A 116 3.84 4.29 -9.20
N ALA A 117 3.86 3.39 -8.20
CA ALA A 117 3.58 1.98 -8.42
C ALA A 117 2.13 1.74 -8.87
N LEU A 118 1.15 2.47 -8.30
CA LEU A 118 -0.26 2.37 -8.70
C LEU A 118 -0.47 2.86 -10.13
N ALA A 119 0.11 3.99 -10.50
CA ALA A 119 0.03 4.54 -11.86
C ALA A 119 0.68 3.60 -12.88
N THR A 120 1.86 3.08 -12.54
CA THR A 120 2.58 2.09 -13.35
C THR A 120 1.77 0.81 -13.51
N PHE A 121 1.23 0.27 -12.42
CA PHE A 121 0.32 -0.88 -12.46
C PHE A 121 -0.84 -0.62 -13.41
N ALA A 122 -1.59 0.47 -13.21
CA ALA A 122 -2.75 0.80 -14.05
C ALA A 122 -2.40 0.96 -15.54
N SER A 123 -1.22 1.48 -15.86
CA SER A 123 -0.77 1.61 -17.26
C SER A 123 -0.55 0.25 -17.93
N MET A 124 -0.16 -0.77 -17.16
CA MET A 124 0.23 -2.08 -17.64
C MET A 124 -0.91 -3.10 -17.65
N VAL A 125 -1.92 -2.96 -16.78
CA VAL A 125 -3.03 -3.93 -16.75
C VAL A 125 -3.87 -3.82 -18.03
N SER A 126 -4.24 -4.98 -18.58
CA SER A 126 -5.20 -5.10 -19.69
C SER A 126 -6.62 -5.23 -19.13
N ILE A 127 -7.19 -4.10 -18.70
CA ILE A 127 -8.56 -4.02 -18.21
C ILE A 127 -9.46 -3.55 -19.35
N MET A 128 -10.42 -4.38 -19.75
CA MET A 128 -11.50 -3.97 -20.64
C MET A 128 -12.67 -3.48 -19.78
N LYS A 129 -13.50 -2.58 -20.31
CA LYS A 129 -14.67 -2.00 -19.61
C LYS A 129 -15.68 -3.05 -19.09
N GLU A 130 -15.63 -4.26 -19.64
CA GLU A 130 -16.48 -5.40 -19.27
C GLU A 130 -15.94 -6.21 -18.07
N ASN A 131 -14.67 -5.99 -17.71
CA ASN A 131 -14.04 -6.72 -16.61
C ASN A 131 -14.50 -6.13 -15.27
N LEU A 132 -15.26 -6.92 -14.51
CA LEU A 132 -15.55 -6.62 -13.11
C LEU A 132 -14.30 -6.94 -12.29
N ILE A 133 -13.67 -5.92 -11.72
CA ILE A 133 -12.49 -6.05 -10.87
C ILE A 133 -12.91 -5.77 -9.44
N GLU A 134 -12.72 -6.76 -8.57
CA GLU A 134 -12.89 -6.58 -7.13
C GLU A 134 -11.81 -5.66 -6.56
N PRO A 135 -12.06 -4.99 -5.42
CA PRO A 135 -11.04 -4.18 -4.75
C PRO A 135 -9.74 -4.97 -4.54
N LEU A 136 -8.60 -4.37 -4.90
CA LEU A 136 -7.29 -5.00 -4.72
C LEU A 136 -6.85 -4.92 -3.26
N GLU A 137 -6.68 -6.07 -2.63
CA GLU A 137 -6.06 -6.18 -1.30
C GLU A 137 -4.54 -6.33 -1.42
N ILE A 138 -3.81 -5.55 -0.62
CA ILE A 138 -2.35 -5.59 -0.54
C ILE A 138 -1.97 -6.02 0.88
N GLU A 139 -1.36 -7.18 1.01
CA GLU A 139 -0.93 -7.75 2.29
C GLU A 139 0.59 -7.82 2.42
N ILE A 140 1.08 -7.73 3.66
CA ILE A 140 2.49 -7.93 3.97
C ILE A 140 2.67 -9.39 4.40
N ALA A 141 3.36 -10.17 3.55
CA ALA A 141 3.77 -11.52 3.91
C ALA A 141 4.77 -11.48 5.08
N LYS A 142 4.49 -12.22 6.15
CA LYS A 142 5.35 -12.28 7.36
C LYS A 142 6.58 -13.16 7.19
N GLY A 143 6.58 -14.00 6.17
CA GLY A 143 7.67 -14.91 5.85
C GLY A 143 7.44 -15.60 4.50
N PRO A 144 8.40 -16.42 4.06
CA PRO A 144 8.22 -17.25 2.87
C PRO A 144 7.08 -18.25 3.05
N ALA A 145 6.26 -18.46 2.00
CA ALA A 145 5.08 -19.35 2.05
C ALA A 145 5.37 -20.82 2.46
N HIS A 146 6.61 -21.30 2.32
CA HIS A 146 6.96 -22.66 2.75
C HIS A 146 7.09 -22.80 4.29
N CYS A 147 7.27 -21.68 5.01
CA CYS A 147 7.29 -21.67 6.47
C CYS A 147 5.90 -21.90 7.06
N ASP A 148 4.84 -21.51 6.35
CA ASP A 148 3.44 -21.71 6.77
C ASP A 148 3.08 -23.20 6.90
N ALA A 149 3.76 -24.08 6.15
CA ALA A 149 3.58 -25.53 6.25
C ALA A 149 4.15 -26.13 7.55
N ILE A 150 5.07 -25.41 8.23
CA ILE A 150 5.73 -25.87 9.45
C ILE A 150 4.94 -25.44 10.69
N GLU A 151 4.22 -24.31 10.63
CA GLU A 151 3.41 -23.78 11.73
C GLU A 151 1.97 -24.32 11.76
N ALA A 152 1.50 -24.97 10.69
CA ALA A 152 0.14 -25.50 10.58
C ALA A 152 -0.10 -26.86 11.26
N ILE A 153 0.91 -27.43 11.94
CA ILE A 153 0.76 -28.71 12.66
C ILE A 153 0.96 -28.48 14.16
N ASP A 154 -0.19 -28.40 14.84
CA ASP A 154 -0.45 -28.43 16.29
C ASP A 154 -0.29 -27.14 17.12
N GLU A 155 -1.33 -26.90 17.92
CA GLU A 155 -1.47 -25.84 18.95
C GLU A 155 -0.40 -25.90 20.05
N GLN A 156 0.54 -26.84 19.98
CA GLN A 156 1.75 -26.89 20.80
C GLN A 156 2.95 -27.21 19.91
N PRO A 157 4.02 -26.38 19.95
CA PRO A 157 5.27 -26.71 19.27
C PRO A 157 5.74 -28.11 19.66
N TRP A 158 6.33 -28.85 18.72
CA TRP A 158 6.84 -30.22 18.97
C TRP A 158 7.82 -30.32 20.16
N TYR A 159 8.41 -29.19 20.57
CA TYR A 159 9.36 -29.09 21.67
C TYR A 159 8.73 -28.66 23.01
N GLU A 160 7.42 -28.40 23.08
CA GLU A 160 6.74 -27.87 24.27
C GLU A 160 6.94 -28.77 25.50
N ASP A 161 6.78 -30.08 25.34
CA ASP A 161 7.04 -31.06 26.41
C ASP A 161 8.51 -31.06 26.88
N ILE A 162 9.45 -30.85 25.96
CA ILE A 162 10.89 -30.79 26.27
C ILE A 162 11.19 -29.51 27.05
N LYS A 163 10.64 -28.38 26.61
CA LYS A 163 10.78 -27.08 27.26
C LYS A 163 10.17 -27.09 28.66
N HIS A 164 8.94 -27.56 28.81
CA HIS A 164 8.28 -27.67 30.12
C HIS A 164 9.06 -28.56 31.09
N PHE A 165 9.59 -29.69 30.60
CA PHE A 165 10.43 -30.57 31.41
C PHE A 165 11.75 -29.90 31.84
N LEU A 166 12.42 -29.17 30.94
CA LEU A 166 13.65 -28.44 31.28
C LEU A 166 13.40 -27.28 32.25
N GLN A 167 12.24 -26.62 32.18
CA GLN A 167 11.87 -25.50 33.06
C GLN A 167 11.40 -25.93 34.44
N THR A 168 10.56 -26.97 34.52
CA THR A 168 9.86 -27.35 35.76
C THR A 168 10.33 -28.67 36.36
N GLY A 169 11.07 -29.49 35.61
CA GLY A 169 11.41 -30.86 35.96
C GLY A 169 10.22 -31.83 35.94
N GLN A 170 9.03 -31.37 35.54
CA GLN A 170 7.79 -32.16 35.57
C GLN A 170 7.50 -32.80 34.22
N TYR A 171 6.92 -34.00 34.26
CA TYR A 171 6.48 -34.73 33.08
C TYR A 171 5.02 -34.40 32.75
N PRO A 172 4.61 -34.51 31.48
CA PRO A 172 3.20 -34.42 31.11
C PRO A 172 2.34 -35.41 31.90
N THR A 173 1.14 -34.99 32.29
CA THR A 173 0.22 -35.77 33.15
C THR A 173 -0.15 -37.13 32.56
N PHE A 174 -0.16 -37.24 31.24
CA PHE A 174 -0.45 -38.48 30.49
C PHE A 174 0.81 -39.30 30.11
N ALA A 175 2.01 -38.90 30.53
CA ALA A 175 3.25 -39.56 30.12
C ALA A 175 3.48 -40.91 30.84
N ASN A 176 3.51 -41.99 30.06
CA ASN A 176 3.88 -43.32 30.57
C ASN A 176 5.42 -43.45 30.81
N ARG A 177 5.86 -44.54 31.45
CA ARG A 177 7.28 -44.77 31.80
C ARG A 177 8.23 -44.72 30.58
N ARG A 178 7.77 -45.14 29.40
CA ARG A 178 8.55 -45.10 28.16
C ARG A 178 8.68 -43.67 27.67
N ASN A 179 7.58 -42.91 27.65
CA ASN A 179 7.55 -41.51 27.24
C ASN A 179 8.45 -40.66 28.13
N LYS A 180 8.44 -40.87 29.46
CA LYS A 180 9.34 -40.17 30.40
C LYS A 180 10.82 -40.41 30.10
N LYS A 181 11.22 -41.65 29.77
CA LYS A 181 12.60 -41.97 29.38
C LYS A 181 12.99 -41.35 28.05
N THR A 182 12.07 -41.34 27.07
CA THR A 182 12.30 -40.69 25.78
C THR A 182 12.49 -39.19 25.98
N LEU A 183 11.63 -38.55 26.80
CA LEU A 183 11.71 -37.12 27.09
C LEU A 183 13.02 -36.74 27.78
N GLN A 184 13.48 -37.52 28.77
CA GLN A 184 14.78 -37.32 29.41
C GLN A 184 15.94 -37.37 28.42
N ARG A 185 15.93 -38.32 27.48
CA ARG A 185 16.98 -38.45 26.44
C ARG A 185 16.94 -37.30 25.46
N LEU A 186 15.75 -36.87 25.04
CA LEU A 186 15.61 -35.72 24.16
C LEU A 186 16.11 -34.45 24.87
N ALA A 187 15.71 -34.23 26.12
CA ALA A 187 16.10 -33.07 26.91
C ALA A 187 17.62 -32.93 27.09
N THR A 188 18.40 -34.03 27.10
CA THR A 188 19.88 -33.93 27.16
C THR A 188 20.52 -33.28 25.95
N HIS A 189 19.79 -33.14 24.83
CA HIS A 189 20.29 -32.50 23.60
C HIS A 189 19.93 -31.02 23.48
N TYR A 190 19.20 -30.46 24.44
CA TYR A 190 18.74 -29.09 24.43
C TYR A 190 19.07 -28.39 25.74
N PHE A 191 19.22 -27.08 25.70
CA PHE A 191 19.35 -26.23 26.89
C PHE A 191 18.49 -24.99 26.68
N LEU A 192 17.98 -24.42 27.77
CA LEU A 192 17.20 -23.19 27.71
C LEU A 192 18.15 -22.01 27.43
N SER A 193 17.89 -21.24 26.38
CA SER A 193 18.68 -20.07 26.02
C SER A 193 17.77 -18.83 26.01
N GLY A 194 18.08 -17.87 26.88
CA GLY A 194 17.35 -16.61 27.04
C GLY A 194 16.25 -16.66 28.10
N GLU A 195 16.33 -15.72 29.05
CA GLU A 195 15.16 -15.07 29.66
C GLU A 195 14.87 -13.79 28.88
#